data_AF-A0AAD4BTK6-F1
#
_entry.id   AF-A0AAD4BTK6-F1
#
_cell.length_a   1.000
_cell.length_b   1.000
_cell.length_c   1.000
_cell.angle_alpha   90.00
_cell.angle_beta   90.00
_cell.angle_gamma   90.00
#
_symmetry.space_group_name_H-M   'P 1'
#
loop_
_entity.id
_entity.type
_entity.pdbx_description
1 polymer ?
#
loop_
_entity_poly.entity_id
_entity_poly.type
_entity_poly.pdbx_seq_one_letter_code
_entity_poly.pdbx_strand_id
1 'polypeptide(L)' 'MSTTTMPASVIKNATTIWDINVNWPLSSQCGTWDPKGRGVDVWECIQAHYSTPSTSPPNPTYWRYLGRR' A
#
# COMPACT_ATOMS: atom_id res chain seq x y z
N MET A 1 27.90 -0.92 -6.60
CA MET A 1 26.64 -0.69 -5.86
C MET A 1 25.58 -1.52 -6.55
N SER A 2 25.24 -2.68 -6.00
CA SER A 2 24.28 -3.60 -6.61
C SER A 2 22.87 -3.04 -6.44
N THR A 3 22.28 -2.53 -7.51
CA THR A 3 20.85 -2.20 -7.56
C THR A 3 20.08 -3.51 -7.52
N THR A 4 19.63 -3.91 -6.32
CA THR A 4 18.62 -4.95 -6.16
C THR A 4 17.36 -4.46 -6.86
N THR A 5 17.14 -4.90 -8.10
CA THR A 5 15.85 -4.81 -8.77
C THR A 5 14.87 -5.64 -7.96
N MET A 6 14.24 -5.03 -6.95
CA MET A 6 13.13 -5.63 -6.24
C MET A 6 12.07 -5.95 -7.31
N PRO A 7 11.62 -7.20 -7.45
CA PRO A 7 10.62 -7.53 -8.45
C PRO A 7 9.42 -6.61 -8.28
N ALA A 8 8.95 -6.04 -9.39
CA ALA A 8 7.77 -5.18 -9.39
C ALA A 8 6.62 -5.97 -8.74
N SER A 9 6.17 -5.52 -7.58
CA SER A 9 5.07 -6.18 -6.89
C SER A 9 3.81 -6.01 -7.71
N VAL A 10 3.26 -7.14 -8.15
CA VAL A 10 2.04 -7.20 -8.94
C VAL A 10 0.86 -6.87 -8.05
N ILE A 11 -0.05 -6.03 -8.53
CA ILE A 11 -1.33 -5.79 -7.86
C ILE A 11 -2.08 -7.12 -7.78
N LYS A 12 -2.30 -7.65 -6.57
CA LYS A 12 -3.02 -8.90 -6.31
C LYS A 12 -4.45 -8.75 -6.81
N ASN A 13 -5.10 -9.86 -7.17
CA ASN A 13 -6.47 -9.87 -7.70
C ASN A 13 -7.48 -9.27 -6.70
N ALA A 14 -7.28 -9.52 -5.40
CA ALA A 14 -8.03 -8.87 -4.32
C ALA A 14 -7.13 -7.89 -3.55
N THR A 15 -7.59 -6.66 -3.39
CA THR A 15 -6.99 -5.61 -2.56
C THR A 15 -8.03 -5.11 -1.58
N THR A 16 -7.76 -5.26 -0.28
CA THR A 16 -8.64 -4.75 0.78
C THR A 16 -8.58 -3.22 0.80
N ILE A 17 -9.65 -2.55 1.18
CA ILE A 17 -9.61 -1.10 1.41
C ILE A 17 -8.71 -0.80 2.61
N TRP A 18 -7.94 0.28 2.57
CA TRP A 18 -7.19 0.71 3.74
C TRP A 18 -8.15 1.06 4.89
N ASP A 19 -7.86 0.55 6.09
CA ASP A 19 -8.69 0.75 7.27
C ASP A 19 -7.81 0.91 8.52
N ILE A 20 -8.35 1.51 9.58
CA ILE A 20 -7.69 1.73 10.88
C ILE A 20 -7.86 0.51 11.80
N ASN A 21 -6.96 0.35 12.77
CA ASN A 21 -6.94 -0.78 13.71
C ASN A 21 -6.83 -2.19 13.07
N VAL A 22 -6.42 -2.27 11.81
CA VAL A 22 -6.11 -3.51 11.10
C VAL A 22 -4.61 -3.80 11.19
N ASN A 23 -4.25 -5.07 11.38
CA ASN A 23 -2.87 -5.52 11.25
C ASN A 23 -2.52 -5.68 9.77
N TRP A 24 -1.56 -4.91 9.27
CA TRP A 24 -1.06 -5.00 7.91
C TRP A 24 0.29 -5.72 7.91
N PRO A 25 0.36 -7.01 7.51
CA PRO A 25 1.63 -7.71 7.40
C PRO A 25 2.43 -7.22 6.19
N LEU A 26 3.74 -7.53 6.19
CA LEU A 26 4.64 -7.19 5.10
C LEU A 26 4.11 -7.72 3.76
N SER A 27 4.20 -6.91 2.71
CA SER A 27 3.69 -7.19 1.36
C SER A 27 2.17 -7.41 1.27
N SER A 28 1.40 -7.04 2.30
CA SER A 28 -0.04 -6.85 2.14
C SER A 28 -0.33 -5.64 1.26
N GLN A 29 -1.45 -5.68 0.55
CA GLN A 29 -1.84 -4.60 -0.35
C GLN A 29 -3.15 -3.99 0.10
N CYS A 30 -3.24 -2.67 0.04
CA CYS A 30 -4.46 -1.93 0.32
C CYS A 30 -4.82 -0.96 -0.81
N GLY A 31 -6.11 -0.66 -0.95
CA GLY A 31 -6.63 0.36 -1.84
C GLY A 31 -7.06 1.61 -1.08
N THR A 32 -6.73 2.80 -1.61
CA THR A 32 -7.24 4.10 -1.14
C THR A 32 -7.93 4.82 -2.29
N TRP A 33 -9.10 5.40 -2.04
CA TRP A 33 -9.78 6.21 -3.05
C TRP A 33 -9.10 7.58 -3.19
N ASP A 34 -8.66 7.93 -4.40
CA ASP A 34 -8.20 9.28 -4.72
C ASP A 34 -9.35 10.10 -5.30
N PRO A 35 -9.89 11.09 -4.57
CA PRO A 35 -11.01 11.91 -5.04
C PRO A 35 -10.62 12.81 -6.22
N LYS A 36 -9.33 13.16 -6.39
CA LYS A 36 -8.88 14.04 -7.48
C LYS A 36 -8.80 13.28 -8.80
N GLY A 37 -8.18 12.09 -8.75
CA GLY A 37 -8.01 11.22 -9.90
C GLY A 37 -9.19 10.29 -10.19
N ARG A 38 -10.19 10.23 -9.31
CA ARG A 38 -11.39 9.38 -9.40
C ARG A 38 -11.04 7.91 -9.63
N GLY A 39 -10.09 7.38 -8.87
CA GLY A 39 -9.61 6.01 -8.98
C GLY A 39 -9.14 5.44 -7.66
N VAL A 40 -8.84 4.13 -7.67
CA VAL A 40 -8.30 3.44 -6.49
C VAL A 40 -6.80 3.31 -6.64
N ASP A 41 -6.06 4.00 -5.79
CA ASP A 41 -4.62 3.86 -5.67
C ASP A 41 -4.30 2.63 -4.81
N VAL A 42 -3.42 1.78 -5.32
CA VAL A 42 -3.00 0.55 -4.66
C VAL A 42 -1.62 0.75 -4.06
N TRP A 43 -1.52 0.37 -2.80
CA TRP A 43 -0.31 0.48 -2.00
C TRP A 43 0.08 -0.89 -1.45
N GLU A 44 1.38 -1.12 -1.28
CA GLU A 44 1.94 -2.28 -0.62
C GLU A 44 2.56 -1.89 0.71
N CYS A 45 2.27 -2.67 1.74
CA CYS A 45 2.88 -2.52 3.04
C CYS A 45 4.34 -2.97 2.99
N ILE A 46 5.27 -2.06 3.24
CA ILE A 46 6.72 -2.35 3.27
C ILE A 46 7.27 -2.51 4.69
N GLN A 47 6.45 -2.25 5.71
CA GLN A 47 6.79 -2.46 7.11
C GLN A 47 5.53 -2.89 7.88
N ALA A 48 5.56 -4.11 8.44
CA ALA A 48 4.44 -4.65 9.18
C ALA A 48 4.07 -3.77 10.38
N HIS A 49 2.79 -3.44 10.53
CA HIS A 49 2.30 -2.55 11.60
C HIS A 49 0.78 -2.72 11.82
N TYR A 50 0.31 -2.24 12.96
CA TYR A 50 -1.11 -1.95 13.16
C TYR A 50 -1.42 -0.54 12.64
N SER A 51 -2.42 -0.43 11.78
CA SER A 51 -2.80 0.84 11.18
C SER A 51 -3.37 1.79 12.23
N THR A 52 -2.86 3.02 12.21
CA THR A 52 -3.45 4.17 12.91
C THR A 52 -3.71 5.29 11.89
N PRO A 53 -4.42 6.37 12.23
CA PRO A 53 -4.64 7.48 11.30
C PRO A 53 -3.35 8.05 10.68
N SER A 54 -2.24 8.05 11.42
CA SER A 54 -0.94 8.57 10.95
C SER A 54 -0.15 7.60 10.07
N THR A 55 -0.58 6.33 9.99
CA THR A 55 0.04 5.33 9.11
C THR A 55 -0.76 5.12 7.83
N SER A 56 -1.70 5.99 7.48
CA SER A 56 -2.44 5.92 6.21
C SER A 56 -1.53 6.23 5.00
N PRO A 57 -1.75 5.60 3.83
CA PRO A 57 -1.18 6.09 2.58
C PRO A 57 -1.74 7.47 2.22
N PRO A 58 -0.93 8.38 1.65
CA PRO A 58 0.48 8.21 1.30
C PRO A 58 1.41 8.38 2.51
N ASN A 59 2.15 7.32 2.87
CA ASN A 59 3.19 7.36 3.91
C ASN A 59 4.34 6.41 3.54
N PRO A 60 5.51 6.93 3.10
CA PRO A 60 6.59 6.13 2.54
C PRO A 60 7.33 5.29 3.59
N THR A 61 7.05 5.46 4.88
CA THR A 61 7.59 4.60 5.94
C THR A 61 6.92 3.23 5.95
N TYR A 62 5.62 3.19 5.61
CA TYR A 62 4.81 1.98 5.71
C TYR A 62 4.31 1.48 4.36
N TRP A 63 4.20 2.37 3.36
CA TRP A 63 3.52 2.09 2.10
C TRP A 63 4.36 2.45 0.89
N ARG A 64 4.39 1.53 -0.07
CA ARG A 64 4.93 1.72 -1.42
C ARG A 64 3.79 1.77 -2.42
N TYR A 65 3.74 2.80 -3.26
CA TYR A 65 2.77 2.87 -4.34
C TYR A 65 3.04 1.79 -5.38
N LEU A 66 2.02 1.04 -5.78
CA LEU A 66 2.11 0.03 -6.83
C LEU A 66 1.51 0.50 -8.16
N GLY A 67 0.41 1.26 -8.09
CA GLY A 67 -0.32 1.67 -9.28
C GLY A 67 -1.78 1.99 -8.97
N ARG A 68 -2.57 2.16 -10.03
CA ARG A 68 -3.99 2.48 -9.95
C ARG A 68 -4.82 1.38 -10.62
N ARG A 69 -5.99 1.12 -10.05
CA ARG A 69 -7.08 0.35 -10.69
C ARG A 69 -8.12 1.28 -11.31
#